data_AF-A0A958SV12-F1
#
_entry.id   AF-A0A958SV12-F1
#
_cell.length_a   1.000
_cell.length_b   1.000
_cell.length_c   1.000
_cell.angle_alpha   90.00
_cell.angle_beta   90.00
_cell.angle_gamma   90.00
#
_symmetry.space_group_name_H-M   'P 1'
#
loop_
_entity.id
_entity.type
_entity.pdbx_description
1 polymer ?
#
loop_
_entity_poly.entity_id
_entity_poly.type
_entity_poly.pdbx_seq_one_letter_code
_entity_poly.pdbx_strand_id
1 'polypeptide(L)'
;GPSSKLDKSNTETKMKAMVTLGVPYSEEDIANAQQSMTEQGTQIEKNLYSDPSFAETYEADKKAGGADFVEMRDREIVALIAYLQRLGTDIKVKDVEAETVTQN
;
A
#
# COMPACT_ATOMS: atom_id res chain seq x y z
N GLY A 1 12.54 -11.26 -4.38
CA GLY A 1 13.52 -10.32 -3.81
C GLY A 1 12.87 -8.94 -3.71
N PRO A 2 13.52 -7.90 -3.17
CA PRO A 2 12.92 -6.57 -3.01
C PRO A 2 12.53 -5.88 -4.34
N SER A 3 12.98 -6.39 -5.49
CA SER A 3 12.59 -5.98 -6.84
C SER A 3 11.47 -6.83 -7.47
N SER A 4 10.91 -7.81 -6.74
CA SER A 4 9.81 -8.63 -7.23
C SER A 4 8.58 -7.76 -7.50
N LYS A 5 7.98 -7.95 -8.68
CA LYS A 5 6.71 -7.30 -9.04
C LYS A 5 5.57 -7.86 -8.18
N LEU A 6 4.77 -6.97 -7.64
CA LEU A 6 3.58 -7.30 -6.86
C LEU A 6 2.52 -7.93 -7.76
N ASP A 7 2.16 -9.17 -7.47
CA ASP A 7 1.03 -9.85 -8.13
C ASP A 7 -0.29 -9.45 -7.45
N LYS A 8 -1.16 -8.79 -8.22
CA LYS A 8 -2.48 -8.30 -7.81
C LYS A 8 -3.63 -9.10 -8.40
N SER A 9 -3.35 -10.19 -9.14
CA SER A 9 -4.34 -10.93 -9.95
C SER A 9 -5.47 -11.57 -9.16
N ASN A 10 -5.25 -11.86 -7.88
CA ASN A 10 -6.20 -12.54 -7.01
C ASN A 10 -6.84 -11.62 -5.96
N THR A 11 -6.59 -10.31 -6.01
CA THR A 11 -7.02 -9.37 -4.97
C THR A 11 -8.53 -9.38 -4.78
N GLU A 12 -9.28 -9.21 -5.86
CA GLU A 12 -10.74 -9.12 -5.87
C GLU A 12 -11.37 -10.45 -5.43
N THR A 13 -10.81 -11.57 -5.88
CA THR A 13 -11.24 -12.92 -5.46
C THR A 13 -11.06 -13.10 -3.96
N LYS A 14 -9.91 -12.69 -3.41
CA LYS A 14 -9.64 -12.73 -1.97
C LYS A 14 -10.57 -11.80 -1.20
N MET A 15 -10.85 -10.60 -1.71
CA MET A 15 -11.80 -9.67 -1.07
C MET A 15 -13.22 -10.26 -1.03
N LYS A 16 -13.70 -10.86 -2.12
CA LYS A 16 -14.99 -11.57 -2.15
C LYS A 16 -15.05 -12.74 -1.14
N ALA A 17 -13.96 -13.50 -1.02
CA ALA A 17 -13.86 -14.54 -0.01
C ALA A 17 -13.90 -13.95 1.41
N MET A 18 -13.22 -12.83 1.65
CA MET A 18 -13.26 -12.12 2.94
C MET A 18 -14.65 -11.58 3.27
N VAL A 19 -15.41 -11.07 2.28
CA VAL A 19 -16.83 -10.72 2.47
C VAL A 19 -17.65 -11.91 2.93
N THR A 20 -17.43 -13.08 2.32
CA THR A 20 -18.09 -14.34 2.71
C THR A 20 -17.75 -14.74 4.15
N LEU A 21 -16.55 -14.40 4.62
CA LEU A 21 -16.07 -14.63 5.99
C LEU A 21 -16.51 -13.51 6.97
N GLY A 22 -17.31 -12.55 6.53
CA GLY A 22 -17.85 -11.47 7.37
C GLY A 22 -17.00 -10.21 7.45
N VAL A 23 -15.96 -10.07 6.63
CA VAL A 23 -15.20 -8.81 6.52
C VAL A 23 -16.05 -7.79 5.74
N PRO A 24 -16.25 -6.57 6.26
CA PRO A 24 -17.24 -5.63 5.72
C PRO A 24 -16.71 -4.83 4.52
N TYR A 25 -16.20 -5.49 3.48
CA TYR A 25 -15.90 -4.83 2.21
C TYR A 25 -17.18 -4.59 1.40
N SER A 26 -17.30 -3.41 0.82
CA SER A 26 -18.37 -3.06 -0.12
C SER A 26 -18.07 -3.57 -1.54
N GLU A 27 -19.10 -3.60 -2.39
CA GLU A 27 -18.91 -3.89 -3.83
C GLU A 27 -18.01 -2.84 -4.50
N GLU A 28 -18.09 -1.58 -4.05
CA GLU A 28 -17.25 -0.50 -4.52
C GLU A 28 -15.78 -0.73 -4.15
N ASP A 29 -15.49 -1.19 -2.92
CA ASP A 29 -14.12 -1.54 -2.49
C ASP A 29 -13.52 -2.62 -3.40
N ILE A 30 -14.32 -3.63 -3.77
CA ILE A 30 -13.88 -4.72 -4.65
C ILE A 30 -13.68 -4.22 -6.08
N ALA A 31 -14.61 -3.39 -6.60
CA ALA A 31 -14.53 -2.84 -7.94
C ALA A 31 -13.33 -1.90 -8.13
N ASN A 32 -12.99 -1.14 -7.08
CA ASN A 32 -11.92 -0.16 -7.10
C ASN A 32 -10.58 -0.70 -6.59
N ALA A 33 -10.50 -1.98 -6.18
CA ALA A 33 -9.34 -2.56 -5.52
C ALA A 33 -8.00 -2.27 -6.23
N GLN A 34 -7.94 -2.47 -7.55
CA GLN A 34 -6.72 -2.22 -8.33
C GLN A 34 -6.34 -0.74 -8.39
N GLN A 35 -7.35 0.13 -8.52
CA GLN A 35 -7.16 1.57 -8.51
C GLN A 35 -6.64 2.02 -7.14
N SER A 36 -7.29 1.60 -6.05
CA SER A 36 -6.87 1.94 -4.69
C SER A 36 -5.46 1.43 -4.37
N MET A 37 -5.11 0.21 -4.79
CA MET A 37 -3.74 -0.31 -4.66
C MET A 37 -2.73 0.55 -5.43
N THR A 38 -3.09 1.02 -6.61
CA THR A 38 -2.22 1.87 -7.45
C THR A 38 -2.03 3.26 -6.84
N GLU A 39 -3.11 3.86 -6.33
CA GLU A 39 -3.07 5.15 -5.64
C GLU A 39 -2.23 5.07 -4.37
N GLN A 40 -2.44 4.04 -3.55
CA GLN A 40 -1.67 3.82 -2.34
C GLN A 40 -0.19 3.56 -2.63
N GLY A 41 0.11 2.71 -3.62
CA GLY A 41 1.49 2.43 -4.03
C GLY A 41 2.20 3.68 -4.57
N THR A 42 1.49 4.50 -5.36
CA THR A 42 2.01 5.77 -5.86
C THR A 42 2.28 6.76 -4.72
N GLN A 43 1.40 6.83 -3.72
CA GLN A 43 1.62 7.71 -2.57
C GLN A 43 2.82 7.26 -1.74
N ILE A 44 2.99 5.95 -1.53
CA ILE A 44 4.15 5.39 -0.84
C ILE A 44 5.44 5.72 -1.60
N GLU A 45 5.47 5.50 -2.91
CA GLU A 45 6.61 5.86 -3.75
C GLU A 45 6.95 7.34 -3.61
N LYS A 46 5.96 8.24 -3.75
CA LYS A 46 6.17 9.70 -3.56
C LYS A 46 6.73 10.04 -2.17
N ASN A 47 6.28 9.36 -1.13
CA ASN A 47 6.80 9.58 0.22
C ASN A 47 8.26 9.10 0.34
N LEU A 48 8.63 7.99 -0.29
CA LEU A 48 10.02 7.51 -0.31
C LEU A 48 10.95 8.49 -1.03
N TYR A 49 10.48 9.16 -2.09
CA TYR A 49 11.23 10.24 -2.76
C TYR A 49 11.59 11.43 -1.85
N SER A 50 10.95 11.57 -0.68
CA SER A 50 11.33 12.60 0.30
C SER A 50 12.68 12.34 0.96
N ASP A 51 13.20 11.10 0.90
CA ASP A 51 14.56 10.76 1.30
C ASP A 51 15.51 10.95 0.10
N PRO A 52 16.47 11.91 0.16
CA PRO A 52 17.40 12.16 -0.94
C PRO A 52 18.26 10.95 -1.32
N SER A 53 18.65 10.12 -0.34
CA SER A 53 19.46 8.92 -0.57
C SER A 53 18.68 7.87 -1.38
N PHE A 54 17.40 7.69 -1.02
CA PHE A 54 16.50 6.85 -1.79
C PHE A 54 16.29 7.39 -3.21
N ALA A 55 16.01 8.69 -3.35
CA ALA A 55 15.73 9.29 -4.66
C ALA A 55 16.92 9.14 -5.62
N GLU A 56 18.15 9.39 -5.16
CA GLU A 56 19.36 9.25 -5.98
C GLU A 56 19.57 7.81 -6.45
N THR A 57 19.49 6.84 -5.53
CA THR A 57 19.70 5.42 -5.85
C THR A 57 18.59 4.86 -6.74
N TYR A 58 17.34 5.23 -6.49
CA TYR A 58 16.20 4.78 -7.27
C TYR A 58 16.21 5.28 -8.71
N GLU A 59 16.57 6.55 -8.95
CA GLU A 59 16.70 7.09 -10.31
C GLU A 59 17.86 6.46 -11.09
N ALA A 60 18.98 6.20 -10.41
CA ALA A 60 20.11 5.47 -11.00
C ALA A 60 19.71 4.05 -11.42
N ASP A 61 19.02 3.32 -10.54
CA ASP A 61 18.52 1.98 -10.81
C ASP A 61 17.46 1.99 -11.93
N LYS A 62 16.55 2.97 -11.95
CA LYS A 62 15.53 3.14 -12.99
C LYS A 62 16.16 3.33 -14.37
N LYS A 63 17.18 4.19 -14.44
CA LYS A 63 17.95 4.43 -15.67
C LYS A 63 18.72 3.19 -16.13
N ALA A 64 19.30 2.43 -15.20
CA ALA A 64 20.04 1.21 -15.50
C ALA A 64 19.13 0.04 -15.93
N GLY A 65 17.94 -0.08 -15.32
CA GLY A 65 17.00 -1.17 -15.57
C GLY A 65 16.21 -1.07 -16.86
N GLY A 66 16.06 0.13 -17.43
CA GLY A 66 15.39 0.31 -18.73
C GLY A 66 13.95 -0.20 -18.74
N ALA A 67 13.57 -0.95 -19.79
CA ALA A 67 12.19 -1.41 -19.99
C ALA A 67 11.73 -2.49 -18.98
N ASP A 68 12.67 -3.23 -18.40
CA ASP A 68 12.37 -4.30 -17.43
C ASP A 68 12.33 -3.78 -15.98
N PHE A 69 12.55 -2.47 -15.78
CA PHE A 69 12.51 -1.86 -14.47
C PHE A 69 11.10 -1.90 -13.88
N VAL A 70 10.96 -2.51 -12.72
CA VAL A 70 9.72 -2.47 -11.94
C VAL A 70 9.73 -1.22 -11.07
N GLU A 71 8.78 -0.31 -11.30
CA GLU A 71 8.63 0.87 -10.45
C GLU A 71 8.31 0.48 -9.01
N MET A 72 8.76 1.29 -8.03
CA MET A 72 8.61 1.01 -6.60
C MET A 72 7.16 0.76 -6.25
N ARG A 73 6.23 1.57 -6.77
CA ARG A 73 4.77 1.41 -6.57
C ARG A 73 4.22 0.02 -6.94
N ASP A 74 4.93 -0.72 -7.78
CA ASP A 74 4.55 -2.05 -8.26
C ASP A 74 5.42 -3.17 -7.67
N ARG A 75 6.28 -2.89 -6.68
CA ARG A 75 7.09 -3.89 -5.99
C ARG A 75 6.38 -4.47 -4.77
N GLU A 76 6.64 -5.73 -4.45
CA GLU A 76 6.05 -6.41 -3.29
C GLU A 76 6.30 -5.68 -1.95
N ILE A 77 7.45 -5.04 -1.81
CA ILE A 77 7.81 -4.28 -0.60
C ILE A 77 6.80 -3.16 -0.30
N VAL A 78 6.16 -2.59 -1.31
CA VAL A 78 5.14 -1.55 -1.11
C VAL A 78 3.91 -2.09 -0.38
N ALA A 79 3.52 -3.34 -0.60
CA ALA A 79 2.42 -3.95 0.16
C ALA A 79 2.76 -4.08 1.65
N LEU A 80 4.01 -4.39 1.98
CA LEU A 80 4.49 -4.46 3.36
C LEU A 80 4.55 -3.07 3.99
N ILE A 81 5.04 -2.06 3.27
CA ILE A 81 5.06 -0.66 3.74
C ILE A 81 3.63 -0.17 4.00
N ALA A 82 2.71 -0.41 3.07
CA ALA A 82 1.29 -0.05 3.21
C ALA A 82 0.68 -0.69 4.47
N TYR A 83 0.94 -1.98 4.68
CA TYR A 83 0.46 -2.70 5.86
C TYR A 83 1.01 -2.12 7.16
N LEU A 84 2.32 -1.85 7.22
CA LEU A 84 2.96 -1.25 8.40
C LEU A 84 2.46 0.19 8.66
N GLN A 85 2.26 0.99 7.62
CA GLN A 85 1.72 2.36 7.74
C GLN A 85 0.28 2.35 8.27
N ARG A 86 -0.56 1.43 7.78
CA ARG A 86 -1.93 1.24 8.29
C ARG A 86 -1.89 0.84 9.76
N LEU A 87 -1.08 -0.15 10.15
CA LEU A 87 -0.92 -0.54 11.56
C LEU A 87 -0.50 0.65 12.44
N GLY A 88 0.49 1.43 12.01
CA GLY A 88 0.98 2.57 12.78
C GLY A 88 0.01 3.76 12.88
N THR A 89 -0.91 3.91 11.92
CA THR A 89 -1.90 5.01 11.91
C THR A 89 -3.18 4.61 12.64
N ASP A 90 -3.66 3.39 12.41
CA ASP A 90 -4.90 2.88 12.99
C ASP A 90 -4.82 2.74 14.51
N ILE A 91 -3.67 2.30 15.00
CA ILE A 91 -3.44 2.19 16.45
C ILE A 91 -3.52 3.58 17.08
N LYS A 92 -2.86 4.58 16.48
CA LYS A 92 -2.89 5.97 16.98
C LYS A 92 -4.29 6.58 16.96
N VAL A 93 -5.08 6.34 15.90
CA VAL A 93 -6.44 6.89 15.78
C VAL A 93 -7.37 6.29 16.85
N LYS A 94 -7.28 4.97 17.09
CA LYS A 94 -8.08 4.30 18.12
C LYS A 94 -7.76 4.82 19.53
N ASP A 95 -6.50 5.12 19.83
CA ASP A 95 -6.10 5.67 21.13
C ASP A 95 -6.70 7.08 21.33
N VAL A 96 -6.66 7.93 20.30
CA VAL A 96 -7.25 9.28 20.34
C VAL A 96 -8.78 9.23 20.48
N GLU A 97 -9.46 8.34 19.76
CA GLU A 97 -10.91 8.16 19.89
C GLU A 97 -11.30 7.70 21.30
N ALA A 98 -10.58 6.74 21.89
CA ALA A 98 -10.82 6.26 23.24
C ALA A 98 -10.66 7.36 24.32
N GLU A 99 -9.68 8.26 24.15
CA GLU A 99 -9.46 9.40 25.04
C GLU A 99 -10.55 10.48 24.91
N THR A 100 -11.07 10.71 23.70
CA THR A 100 -12.15 11.70 23.47
C THR A 100 -13.53 11.21 23.96
N VAL A 101 -13.76 9.90 24.01
CA VAL A 101 -15.03 9.32 24.52
C VAL A 101 -15.09 9.33 26.05
N THR A 102 -13.95 9.33 26.75
CA THR A 102 -13.91 9.36 28.21
C THR A 102 -14.02 10.76 28.83
N GLN A 103 -14.01 11.82 28.00
CA GLN A 103 -14.07 13.22 28.46
C GLN A 103 -15.43 13.91 28.25
N ASN A 104 -16.48 13.18 27.84
CA ASN A 104 -17.84 13.71 27.63
C ASN A 104 -18.88 13.08 28.57
#